data_AF-A0A5B1B4R9-F1
#
_entry.id   AF-A0A5B1B4R9-F1
#
_cell.length_a   1.000
_cell.length_b   1.000
_cell.length_c   1.000
_cell.angle_alpha   90.00
_cell.angle_beta   90.00
_cell.angle_gamma   90.00
#
_symmetry.space_group_name_H-M   'P 1'
#
loop_
_entity.id
_entity.type
_entity.pdbx_description
1 polymer ?
#
loop_
_entity_poly.entity_id
_entity_poly.type
_entity_poly.pdbx_seq_one_letter_code
_entity_poly.pdbx_strand_id
1 'polypeptide(L)'
;MNTSVIEHTIHSILNPEFRCKISRNPIRDNTTYAFIDFTTKKITQRIDGGKEACLLQIGERIYQLDMEKTSILIFDECNKVICNCQFKVKVFEPKESIPNFVSDLVFSFYHEKDSRKFFYSIWVKNQDKIVTGFAETSEQDYCLAHQKEKDILWICSKLIQARGLNSSQKQIANVQARVYEVDFQKGIWNIHNH
;
A
#
# COMPACT_ATOMS: atom_id res chain seq x y z
N MET A 1 32.45 -12.26 -0.50
CA MET A 1 30.98 -12.12 -0.37
C MET A 1 30.51 -13.15 0.63
N ASN A 2 29.67 -12.74 1.59
CA ASN A 2 29.24 -13.59 2.70
C ASN A 2 28.20 -14.61 2.20
N THR A 3 28.42 -15.91 2.37
CA THR A 3 27.58 -17.01 1.85
C THR A 3 26.14 -16.91 2.32
N SER A 4 25.90 -16.41 3.54
CA SER A 4 24.57 -16.14 4.08
C SER A 4 23.76 -15.14 3.26
N VAL A 5 24.42 -14.10 2.70
CA VAL A 5 23.75 -13.08 1.86
C VAL A 5 23.29 -13.69 0.54
N ILE A 6 24.07 -14.60 -0.02
CA ILE A 6 23.74 -15.31 -1.28
C ILE A 6 22.57 -16.27 -1.05
N GLU A 7 22.61 -17.08 0.00
CA GLU A 7 21.52 -17.99 0.37
C GLU A 7 20.20 -17.24 0.62
N HIS A 8 20.25 -16.11 1.32
CA HIS A 8 19.08 -15.27 1.55
C HIS A 8 18.49 -14.67 0.26
N THR A 9 19.36 -14.20 -0.65
CA THR A 9 18.93 -13.67 -1.95
C THR A 9 18.31 -14.75 -2.82
N ILE A 10 18.87 -15.96 -2.82
CA ILE A 10 18.32 -17.10 -3.57
C ILE A 10 16.97 -17.52 -2.99
N HIS A 11 16.84 -17.59 -1.66
CA HIS A 11 15.58 -17.95 -1.03
C HIS A 11 14.46 -16.93 -1.32
N SER A 12 14.75 -15.62 -1.32
CA SER A 12 13.72 -14.61 -1.66
C SER A 12 13.29 -14.66 -3.12
N ILE A 13 14.12 -15.17 -4.02
CA ILE A 13 13.78 -15.35 -5.44
C ILE A 13 12.93 -16.61 -5.64
N LEU A 14 13.33 -17.72 -4.98
CA LEU A 14 12.68 -19.02 -5.15
C LEU A 14 11.35 -19.11 -4.41
N ASN A 15 11.30 -18.54 -3.20
CA ASN A 15 10.15 -18.61 -2.30
C ASN A 15 9.83 -17.23 -1.69
N PRO A 16 9.51 -16.21 -2.51
CA PRO A 16 9.04 -14.93 -2.00
C PRO A 16 7.68 -15.13 -1.32
N GLU A 17 7.39 -14.36 -0.28
CA GLU A 17 6.07 -14.32 0.38
C GLU A 17 5.01 -13.73 -0.56
N PHE A 18 5.37 -12.65 -1.24
CA PHE A 18 4.57 -11.99 -2.26
C PHE A 18 5.31 -12.00 -3.58
N ARG A 19 4.68 -12.56 -4.62
CA ARG A 19 5.13 -12.46 -6.00
C ARG A 19 4.15 -11.61 -6.78
N CYS A 20 4.65 -10.55 -7.41
CA CYS A 20 3.84 -9.64 -8.19
C CYS A 20 4.34 -9.60 -9.64
N LYS A 21 3.42 -9.66 -10.60
CA LYS A 21 3.72 -9.49 -12.01
C LYS A 21 2.89 -8.36 -12.58
N ILE A 22 3.57 -7.32 -13.07
CA ILE A 22 2.94 -6.23 -13.79
C ILE A 22 2.71 -6.69 -15.23
N SER A 23 1.52 -6.43 -15.75
CA SER A 23 1.13 -6.75 -17.11
C SER A 23 0.27 -5.62 -17.68
N ARG A 24 0.26 -5.47 -19.00
CA ARG A 24 -0.71 -4.61 -19.68
C ARG A 24 -1.76 -5.47 -20.33
N ASN A 25 -3.01 -5.03 -20.29
CA ASN A 25 -4.06 -5.67 -21.09
C ASN A 25 -3.89 -5.26 -22.56
N PRO A 26 -3.55 -6.19 -23.48
CA PRO A 26 -3.36 -5.84 -24.88
C PRO A 26 -4.67 -5.49 -25.61
N ILE A 27 -5.83 -5.79 -25.01
CA ILE A 27 -7.15 -5.70 -25.65
C ILE A 27 -7.90 -4.41 -25.25
N ARG A 28 -7.61 -3.84 -24.08
CA ARG A 28 -8.28 -2.62 -23.58
C ARG A 28 -7.23 -1.62 -23.12
N ASP A 29 -7.02 -0.60 -23.94
CA ASP A 29 -6.64 0.75 -23.51
C ASP A 29 -5.44 0.84 -22.55
N ASN A 30 -4.29 0.27 -22.93
CA ASN A 30 -2.99 0.43 -22.25
C ASN A 30 -3.01 0.31 -20.70
N THR A 31 -4.02 -0.34 -20.13
CA THR A 31 -4.26 -0.33 -18.69
C THR A 31 -3.33 -1.34 -18.06
N THR A 32 -2.54 -0.86 -17.11
CA THR A 32 -1.60 -1.67 -16.34
C THR A 32 -2.35 -2.38 -15.22
N TYR A 33 -2.14 -3.69 -15.14
CA TYR A 33 -2.64 -4.54 -14.07
C TYR A 33 -1.47 -5.19 -13.35
N ALA A 34 -1.59 -5.33 -12.03
CA ALA A 34 -0.69 -6.11 -11.22
C ALA A 34 -1.39 -7.41 -10.81
N PHE A 35 -0.79 -8.55 -11.16
CA PHE A 35 -1.18 -9.85 -10.64
C PHE A 35 -0.33 -10.16 -9.41
N ILE A 36 -0.96 -10.26 -8.25
CA ILE A 36 -0.29 -10.57 -6.99
C ILE A 36 -0.62 -12.01 -6.62
N ASP A 37 0.42 -12.80 -6.39
CA ASP A 37 0.36 -14.13 -5.82
C ASP A 37 0.92 -14.06 -4.40
N PHE A 38 0.06 -14.34 -3.43
CA PHE A 38 0.45 -14.58 -2.05
C PHE A 38 0.78 -16.06 -1.91
N THR A 39 2.04 -16.37 -2.18
CA THR A 39 2.53 -17.73 -2.47
C THR A 39 2.33 -18.67 -1.29
N THR A 40 2.51 -18.19 -0.06
CA THR A 40 2.43 -19.01 1.17
C THR A 40 1.01 -19.45 1.50
N LYS A 41 -0.01 -18.74 1.03
CA LYS A 41 -1.42 -19.15 1.16
C LYS A 41 -2.07 -19.54 -0.16
N LYS A 42 -1.33 -19.54 -1.27
CA LYS A 42 -1.83 -19.83 -2.63
C LYS A 42 -3.03 -18.95 -3.00
N ILE A 43 -3.00 -17.68 -2.60
CA ILE A 43 -4.06 -16.72 -2.91
C ILE A 43 -3.56 -15.82 -4.04
N THR A 44 -4.21 -15.90 -5.19
CA THR A 44 -3.94 -15.01 -6.32
C THR A 44 -5.00 -13.93 -6.42
N GLN A 45 -4.58 -12.68 -6.55
CA GLN A 45 -5.45 -11.53 -6.73
C GLN A 45 -5.00 -10.70 -7.92
N ARG A 46 -5.95 -10.29 -8.76
CA ARG A 46 -5.72 -9.29 -9.81
C ARG A 46 -6.06 -7.92 -9.26
N ILE A 47 -5.18 -6.96 -9.50
CA ILE A 47 -5.31 -5.59 -9.00
C ILE A 47 -5.06 -4.64 -10.17
N ASP A 48 -5.90 -3.63 -10.27
CA ASP A 48 -5.77 -2.59 -11.28
C ASP A 48 -4.69 -1.60 -10.82
N GLY A 49 -3.69 -1.35 -11.67
CA GLY A 49 -2.55 -0.47 -11.39
C GLY A 49 -1.18 -1.14 -11.57
N GLY A 50 -0.13 -0.35 -11.34
CA GLY A 50 1.28 -0.76 -11.49
C GLY A 50 1.94 -1.19 -10.18
N LYS A 51 3.24 -0.88 -10.05
CA LYS A 51 4.06 -1.23 -8.88
C LYS A 51 3.47 -0.68 -7.58
N GLU A 52 2.97 0.55 -7.58
CA GLU A 52 2.51 1.24 -6.38
C GLU A 52 1.19 0.66 -5.86
N ALA A 53 0.26 0.33 -6.76
CA ALA A 53 -0.95 -0.39 -6.41
C ALA A 53 -0.62 -1.77 -5.83
N CYS A 54 0.36 -2.45 -6.42
CA CYS A 54 0.86 -3.72 -5.92
C CYS A 54 1.43 -3.61 -4.50
N LEU A 55 2.30 -2.64 -4.26
CA LEU A 55 2.91 -2.41 -2.96
C LEU A 55 1.90 -2.00 -1.89
N LEU A 56 0.94 -1.14 -2.23
CA LEU A 56 -0.14 -0.75 -1.30
C LEU A 56 -0.94 -1.97 -0.84
N GLN A 57 -1.30 -2.87 -1.76
CA GLN A 57 -2.08 -4.07 -1.47
C GLN A 57 -1.28 -5.12 -0.69
N ILE A 58 0.02 -5.24 -0.97
CA ILE A 58 0.92 -6.05 -0.13
C ILE A 58 0.96 -5.48 1.30
N GLY A 59 1.05 -4.15 1.45
CA GLY A 59 0.98 -3.47 2.76
C GLY A 59 -0.30 -3.80 3.54
N GLU A 60 -1.46 -3.69 2.88
CA GLU A 60 -2.76 -4.09 3.46
C GLU A 60 -2.74 -5.54 3.93
N ARG A 61 -2.19 -6.44 3.12
CA ARG A 61 -2.15 -7.86 3.43
C ARG A 61 -1.22 -8.18 4.60
N ILE A 62 -0.05 -7.55 4.64
CA ILE A 62 0.90 -7.64 5.75
C ILE A 62 0.23 -7.22 7.06
N TYR A 63 -0.49 -6.09 7.05
CA TYR A 63 -1.22 -5.60 8.22
C TYR A 63 -2.33 -6.57 8.67
N GLN A 64 -3.14 -7.04 7.72
CA GLN A 64 -4.23 -7.98 8.01
C GLN A 64 -3.72 -9.27 8.66
N LEU A 65 -2.59 -9.79 8.17
CA LEU A 65 -1.99 -11.05 8.60
C LEU A 65 -0.99 -10.91 9.76
N ASP A 66 -0.74 -9.68 10.22
CA ASP A 66 0.16 -9.37 11.34
C ASP A 66 1.57 -9.96 11.14
N MET A 67 2.12 -9.75 9.95
CA MET A 67 3.44 -10.31 9.61
C MET A 67 4.56 -9.43 10.17
N GLU A 68 5.50 -10.02 10.89
CA GLU A 68 6.70 -9.31 11.39
C GLU A 68 7.81 -9.15 10.33
N LYS A 69 7.78 -10.01 9.30
CA LYS A 69 8.72 -10.03 8.18
C LYS A 69 8.00 -10.42 6.91
N THR A 70 8.50 -9.95 5.78
CA THR A 70 7.96 -10.30 4.46
C THR A 70 9.07 -10.33 3.42
N SER A 71 8.86 -11.04 2.32
CA SER A 71 9.72 -10.98 1.14
C SER A 71 8.88 -10.74 -0.11
N ILE A 72 9.33 -9.81 -0.95
CA ILE A 72 8.57 -9.33 -2.10
C ILE A 72 9.44 -9.47 -3.35
N LEU A 73 8.85 -10.07 -4.39
CA LEU A 73 9.44 -10.17 -5.72
C LEU A 73 8.47 -9.60 -6.74
N ILE A 74 8.86 -8.53 -7.44
CA ILE A 74 8.06 -7.87 -8.47
C ILE A 74 8.73 -7.99 -9.82
N PHE A 75 7.97 -8.44 -10.81
CA PHE A 75 8.34 -8.49 -12.21
C PHE A 75 7.64 -7.39 -13.00
N ASP A 76 8.35 -6.80 -13.97
CA ASP A 76 7.74 -5.95 -14.99
C ASP A 76 7.02 -6.78 -16.08
N GLU A 77 6.48 -6.07 -17.07
CA GLU A 77 5.80 -6.65 -18.23
C GLU A 77 6.69 -7.56 -19.10
N CYS A 78 8.00 -7.38 -19.04
CA CYS A 78 9.00 -8.18 -19.77
C CYS A 78 9.51 -9.38 -18.94
N ASN A 79 8.92 -9.65 -17.78
CA ASN A 79 9.39 -10.61 -16.78
C ASN A 79 10.79 -10.29 -16.22
N LYS A 80 11.22 -9.03 -16.25
CA LYS A 80 12.44 -8.60 -15.55
C LYS A 80 12.11 -8.29 -14.10
N VAL A 81 13.00 -8.70 -13.20
CA VAL A 81 12.88 -8.39 -11.77
C VAL A 81 13.13 -6.89 -11.59
N ILE A 82 12.14 -6.17 -11.07
CA ILE A 82 12.22 -4.74 -10.74
C ILE A 82 12.21 -4.48 -9.22
N CYS A 83 11.87 -5.49 -8.41
CA CYS A 83 12.03 -5.46 -6.97
C CYS A 83 12.25 -6.89 -6.46
N ASN A 84 13.24 -7.09 -5.60
CA ASN A 84 13.47 -8.32 -4.86
C ASN A 84 14.02 -7.92 -3.49
N CYS A 85 13.13 -7.77 -2.51
CA CYS A 85 13.46 -7.19 -1.22
C CYS A 85 12.85 -8.00 -0.09
N GLN A 86 13.60 -8.12 1.02
CA GLN A 86 13.08 -8.58 2.29
C GLN A 86 12.86 -7.39 3.20
N PHE A 87 11.78 -7.42 3.96
CA PHE A 87 11.44 -6.36 4.89
C PHE A 87 11.25 -6.90 6.30
N LYS A 88 11.77 -6.17 7.28
CA LYS A 88 11.25 -6.19 8.65
C LYS A 88 10.05 -5.25 8.71
N VAL A 89 8.92 -5.78 9.17
CA VAL A 89 7.69 -5.02 9.30
C VAL A 89 7.60 -4.44 10.70
N LYS A 90 7.15 -3.19 10.81
CA LYS A 90 6.85 -2.52 12.07
C LYS A 90 5.47 -1.89 11.98
N VAL A 91 4.57 -2.27 12.89
CA VAL A 91 3.25 -1.67 12.98
C VAL A 91 3.27 -0.67 14.14
N PHE A 92 2.95 0.57 13.83
CA PHE A 92 2.84 1.67 14.79
C PHE A 92 1.35 1.85 15.11
N GLU A 93 1.07 1.84 16.41
CA GLU A 93 -0.24 1.72 17.05
C GLU A 93 -0.88 0.31 16.92
N PRO A 94 -1.29 -0.31 18.05
CA PRO A 94 -1.79 -1.68 18.07
C PRO A 94 -3.18 -1.80 17.40
N LYS A 95 -3.44 -2.98 16.82
CA LYS A 95 -4.71 -3.37 16.17
C LYS A 95 -5.94 -3.28 17.09
N GLU A 96 -5.73 -3.16 18.40
CA GLU A 96 -6.78 -3.18 19.43
C GLU A 96 -7.65 -1.91 19.46
N SER A 97 -7.21 -0.81 18.85
CA SER A 97 -8.10 0.31 18.52
C SER A 97 -8.87 0.00 17.23
N ILE A 98 -9.63 -1.10 17.20
CA ILE A 98 -10.71 -1.19 16.20
C ILE A 98 -11.60 0.02 16.52
N PRO A 99 -11.72 0.99 15.61
CA PRO A 99 -12.53 2.16 15.91
C PRO A 99 -13.93 1.68 16.32
N ASN A 100 -14.49 2.25 17.39
CA ASN A 100 -15.86 1.96 17.86
C ASN A 100 -16.94 2.43 16.86
N PHE A 101 -16.55 2.71 15.62
CA PHE A 101 -17.39 3.15 14.53
C PHE A 101 -17.07 2.37 13.27
N VAL A 102 -18.09 2.18 12.43
CA VAL A 102 -17.88 1.66 11.08
C VAL A 102 -17.50 2.83 10.17
N SER A 103 -16.31 2.77 9.58
CA SER A 103 -15.79 3.80 8.66
C SER A 103 -16.68 3.93 7.42
N ASP A 104 -17.04 5.16 7.08
CA ASP A 104 -17.72 5.49 5.82
C ASP A 104 -16.71 5.47 4.66
N LEU A 105 -15.45 5.84 4.95
CA LEU A 105 -14.34 5.85 4.01
C LEU A 105 -13.09 5.26 4.66
N VAL A 106 -12.38 4.39 3.94
CA VAL A 106 -11.08 3.84 4.36
C VAL A 106 -10.02 4.29 3.38
N PHE A 107 -9.01 5.00 3.89
CA PHE A 107 -7.87 5.49 3.13
C PHE A 107 -6.64 4.64 3.41
N SER A 108 -5.98 4.22 2.33
CA SER A 108 -4.71 3.50 2.36
C SER A 108 -3.71 4.29 1.53
N PHE A 109 -2.58 4.67 2.13
CA PHE A 109 -1.53 5.45 1.48
C PHE A 109 -0.24 4.66 1.41
N TYR A 110 0.46 4.68 0.27
CA TYR A 110 1.78 4.10 0.09
C TYR A 110 2.77 5.18 -0.32
N HIS A 111 3.91 5.23 0.37
CA HIS A 111 5.04 6.06 -0.05
C HIS A 111 6.39 5.41 0.28
N GLU A 112 7.41 5.78 -0.50
CA GLU A 112 8.79 5.50 -0.15
C GLU A 112 9.24 6.47 0.96
N LYS A 113 10.13 6.01 1.83
CA LYS A 113 10.64 6.83 2.93
C LYS A 113 11.26 8.13 2.40
N ASP A 114 11.02 9.22 3.11
CA ASP A 114 11.44 10.58 2.75
C ASP A 114 10.82 11.13 1.44
N SER A 115 9.93 10.36 0.78
CA SER A 115 9.13 10.84 -0.35
C SER A 115 7.90 11.59 0.14
N ARG A 116 7.71 12.79 -0.38
CA ARG A 116 6.45 13.55 -0.26
C ARG A 116 5.36 13.05 -1.21
N LYS A 117 5.74 12.33 -2.27
CA LYS A 117 4.81 11.73 -3.23
C LYS A 117 4.31 10.40 -2.72
N PHE A 118 3.02 10.16 -2.86
CA PHE A 118 2.37 8.95 -2.40
C PHE A 118 1.28 8.49 -3.36
N PHE A 119 1.08 7.17 -3.40
CA PHE A 119 -0.06 6.52 -4.03
C PHE A 119 -1.14 6.30 -2.97
N TYR A 120 -2.42 6.38 -3.35
CA TYR A 120 -3.52 6.15 -2.42
C TYR A 120 -4.62 5.28 -3.03
N SER A 121 -5.36 4.63 -2.13
CA SER A 121 -6.61 3.94 -2.39
C SER A 121 -7.65 4.37 -1.37
N ILE A 122 -8.88 4.56 -1.82
CA ILE A 122 -10.04 4.94 -1.01
C ILE A 122 -11.14 3.90 -1.24
N TRP A 123 -11.54 3.20 -0.19
CA TRP A 123 -12.73 2.35 -0.22
C TRP A 123 -13.94 3.12 0.29
N VAL A 124 -15.03 3.10 -0.48
CA VAL A 124 -16.27 3.81 -0.16
C VAL A 124 -17.34 2.81 0.26
N LYS A 125 -17.79 2.91 1.51
CA LYS A 125 -18.84 2.04 2.06
C LYS A 125 -20.14 2.18 1.26
N ASN A 126 -20.84 1.06 1.07
CA ASN A 126 -22.13 0.95 0.35
C ASN A 126 -22.10 1.31 -1.14
N GLN A 127 -20.92 1.58 -1.72
CA GLN A 127 -20.78 1.84 -3.15
C GLN A 127 -19.91 0.79 -3.85
N ASP A 128 -19.30 -0.14 -3.10
CA ASP A 128 -18.30 -1.12 -3.57
C ASP A 128 -17.28 -0.51 -4.55
N LYS A 129 -16.98 0.77 -4.33
CA LYS A 129 -16.16 1.59 -5.21
C LYS A 129 -14.81 1.81 -4.56
N ILE A 130 -13.77 1.47 -5.32
CA ILE A 130 -12.39 1.76 -4.98
C ILE A 130 -11.91 2.91 -5.87
N VAL A 131 -11.41 3.98 -5.27
CA VAL A 131 -10.78 5.11 -5.97
C VAL A 131 -9.29 5.09 -5.69
N THR A 132 -8.47 5.14 -6.72
CA THR A 132 -7.01 5.19 -6.59
C THR A 132 -6.43 6.44 -7.25
N GLY A 133 -5.22 6.82 -6.84
CA GLY A 133 -4.53 7.94 -7.46
C GLY A 133 -3.17 8.23 -6.84
N PHE A 134 -2.54 9.29 -7.35
CA PHE A 134 -1.29 9.84 -6.84
C PHE A 134 -1.52 11.24 -6.28
N ALA A 135 -0.77 11.60 -5.24
CA ALA A 135 -0.75 12.92 -4.65
C ALA A 135 0.64 13.21 -4.04
N GLU A 136 0.84 14.46 -3.61
CA GLU A 136 2.05 14.92 -2.91
C GLU A 136 1.63 15.77 -1.71
N THR A 137 2.37 15.70 -0.60
CA THR A 137 2.24 16.65 0.51
C THR A 137 2.75 18.04 0.10
N SER A 138 2.39 19.12 0.81
CA SER A 138 2.90 20.44 0.43
C SER A 138 4.41 20.56 0.69
N GLU A 139 5.08 21.52 0.04
CA GLU A 139 6.54 21.62 0.11
C GLU A 139 7.07 21.91 1.51
N GLN A 140 6.24 22.53 2.35
CA GLN A 140 6.55 22.92 3.73
C GLN A 140 6.17 21.83 4.74
N ASP A 141 5.48 20.77 4.30
CA ASP A 141 5.02 19.69 5.17
C ASP A 141 6.04 18.55 5.27
N TYR A 142 5.97 17.82 6.39
CA TYR A 142 6.64 16.54 6.54
C TYR A 142 6.02 15.47 5.62
N CYS A 143 6.77 14.41 5.34
CA CYS A 143 6.25 13.20 4.68
C CYS A 143 5.11 12.58 5.50
N LEU A 144 4.19 11.86 4.85
CA LEU A 144 2.96 11.34 5.46
C LEU A 144 3.18 10.66 6.83
N ALA A 145 4.12 9.72 6.92
CA ALA A 145 4.40 8.98 8.15
C ALA A 145 4.83 9.85 9.37
N HIS A 146 5.24 11.09 9.14
CA HIS A 146 5.70 12.02 10.17
C HIS A 146 4.68 13.15 10.44
N GLN A 147 3.55 13.17 9.72
CA GLN A 147 2.49 14.13 9.97
C GLN A 147 1.68 13.75 11.21
N LYS A 148 1.03 14.74 11.84
CA LYS A 148 0.09 14.48 12.94
C LYS A 148 -1.21 13.95 12.35
N GLU A 149 -1.96 13.19 13.16
CA GLU A 149 -3.27 12.64 12.77
C GLU A 149 -4.21 13.68 12.15
N LYS A 150 -4.31 14.88 12.77
CA LYS A 150 -5.13 15.99 12.25
C LYS A 150 -4.75 16.41 10.81
N ASP A 151 -3.48 16.32 10.45
CA ASP A 151 -2.96 16.76 9.16
C ASP A 151 -3.24 15.65 8.11
N ILE A 152 -3.13 14.38 8.50
CA ILE A 152 -3.59 13.24 7.70
C ILE A 152 -5.10 13.32 7.42
N LEU A 153 -5.91 13.63 8.42
CA LEU A 153 -7.36 13.81 8.25
C LEU A 153 -7.70 15.01 7.35
N TRP A 154 -6.90 16.07 7.41
CA TRP A 154 -7.02 17.20 6.49
C TRP A 154 -6.71 16.81 5.05
N ILE A 155 -5.66 15.99 4.82
CA ILE A 155 -5.37 15.42 3.49
C ILE A 155 -6.54 14.57 3.00
N CYS A 156 -7.10 13.70 3.86
CA CYS A 156 -8.27 12.89 3.51
C CYS A 156 -9.45 13.79 3.09
N SER A 157 -9.72 14.86 3.85
CA SER A 157 -10.78 15.82 3.55
C SER A 157 -10.60 16.48 2.17
N LYS A 158 -9.37 16.88 1.82
CA LYS A 158 -9.06 17.42 0.49
C LYS A 158 -9.30 16.40 -0.62
N LEU A 159 -8.92 15.14 -0.41
CA LEU A 159 -9.13 14.07 -1.39
C LEU A 159 -10.62 13.76 -1.59
N ILE A 160 -11.42 13.77 -0.52
CA ILE A 160 -12.89 13.61 -0.58
C ILE A 160 -13.49 14.67 -1.50
N GLN A 161 -13.14 15.94 -1.27
CA GLN A 161 -13.62 17.07 -2.06
C GLN A 161 -13.18 16.95 -3.52
N ALA A 162 -11.88 16.73 -3.76
CA ALA A 162 -11.32 16.65 -5.11
C ALA A 162 -11.88 15.48 -5.94
N ARG A 163 -12.28 14.39 -5.29
CA ARG A 163 -12.87 13.21 -5.93
C ARG A 163 -14.40 13.20 -5.94
N GLY A 164 -15.04 14.25 -5.43
CA GLY A 164 -16.49 14.36 -5.36
C GLY A 164 -17.15 13.25 -4.53
N LEU A 165 -16.46 12.76 -3.49
CA LEU A 165 -16.91 11.65 -2.65
C LEU A 165 -17.85 12.08 -1.52
N ASN A 166 -18.50 13.24 -1.65
CA ASN A 166 -19.40 13.76 -0.64
C ASN A 166 -20.51 12.73 -0.37
N SER A 167 -20.52 12.15 0.83
CA SER A 167 -21.57 11.22 1.23
C SER A 167 -22.88 11.98 1.25
N SER A 168 -23.81 11.62 0.38
CA SER A 168 -25.18 12.10 0.46
C SER A 168 -25.72 11.75 1.86
N GLN A 169 -26.00 12.79 2.67
CA GLN A 169 -26.75 12.79 3.95
C GLN A 169 -25.99 12.90 5.29
N LYS A 170 -24.65 12.81 5.39
CA LYS A 170 -23.91 13.10 6.64
C LYS A 170 -23.05 14.36 6.54
N GLN A 171 -23.05 15.18 7.59
CA GLN A 171 -22.17 16.36 7.71
C GLN A 171 -20.69 16.01 7.93
N ILE A 172 -20.40 14.83 8.52
CA ILE A 172 -19.03 14.37 8.81
C ILE A 172 -18.94 12.87 8.47
N ALA A 173 -18.07 12.50 7.52
CA ALA A 173 -17.80 11.10 7.20
C ALA A 173 -16.86 10.50 8.24
N ASN A 174 -17.15 9.28 8.71
CA ASN A 174 -16.22 8.53 9.53
C ASN A 174 -15.07 8.04 8.64
N VAL A 175 -13.84 8.50 8.92
CA VAL A 175 -12.64 8.19 8.14
C VAL A 175 -11.71 7.31 8.97
N GLN A 176 -11.13 6.31 8.32
CA GLN A 176 -9.97 5.59 8.82
C GLN A 176 -8.82 5.76 7.83
N ALA A 177 -7.61 6.00 8.32
CA ALA A 177 -6.44 6.18 7.47
C ALA A 177 -5.30 5.24 7.86
N ARG A 178 -4.63 4.67 6.87
CA ARG A 178 -3.41 3.90 7.07
C ARG A 178 -2.32 4.34 6.13
N VAL A 179 -1.12 4.55 6.67
CA VAL A 179 0.06 4.95 5.90
C VAL A 179 1.08 3.82 5.92
N TYR A 180 1.47 3.37 4.72
CA TYR A 180 2.52 2.40 4.46
C TYR A 180 3.77 3.14 3.99
N GLU A 181 4.77 3.20 4.85
CA GLU A 181 6.08 3.78 4.55
C GLU A 181 7.10 2.67 4.31
N VAL A 182 7.82 2.74 3.19
CA VAL A 182 8.84 1.74 2.83
C VAL A 182 10.23 2.34 2.71
N ASP A 183 11.17 1.80 3.48
CA ASP A 183 12.61 2.07 3.37
C ASP A 183 13.27 0.91 2.63
N PHE A 184 13.37 1.01 1.30
CA PHE A 184 14.00 -0.02 0.46
C PHE A 184 15.49 -0.21 0.77
N GLN A 185 16.19 0.85 1.21
CA GLN A 185 17.62 0.77 1.51
C GLN A 185 17.87 -0.02 2.80
N LYS A 186 17.03 0.17 3.82
CA LYS A 186 17.16 -0.51 5.10
C LYS A 186 16.33 -1.80 5.20
N GLY A 187 15.51 -2.10 4.20
CA GLY A 187 14.59 -3.24 4.23
C GLY A 187 13.59 -3.13 5.39
N ILE A 188 12.98 -1.96 5.56
CA ILE A 188 11.99 -1.71 6.62
C ILE A 188 10.66 -1.32 5.98
N TRP A 189 9.57 -1.92 6.46
CA TRP A 189 8.21 -1.55 6.11
C TRP A 189 7.49 -1.10 7.37
N ASN A 190 7.15 0.18 7.45
CA ASN A 190 6.43 0.78 8.57
C ASN A 190 4.95 0.93 8.22
N ILE A 191 4.07 0.61 9.15
CA ILE A 191 2.61 0.71 9.00
C ILE A 191 2.10 1.62 10.11
N HIS A 192 1.63 2.81 9.74
CA HIS A 192 1.11 3.81 10.68
C HIS A 192 -0.42 3.84 10.58
N ASN A 193 -1.09 3.58 11.69
CA ASN A 193 -2.55 3.67 11.78
C ASN A 193 -2.94 5.05 12.32
N HIS A 194 -4.00 5.63 11.76
CA HIS A 194 -4.56 6.92 12.13
C HIS A 194 -6.10 6.87 12.08
#